data_AF-A0A3B0WAZ2-F1
#
_entry.id   AF-A0A3B0WAZ2-F1
#
_cell.length_a   1.000
_cell.length_b   1.000
_cell.length_c   1.000
_cell.angle_alpha   90.00
_cell.angle_beta   90.00
_cell.angle_gamma   90.00
#
_symmetry.space_group_name_H-M   'P 1'
#
loop_
_entity.id
_entity.type
_entity.pdbx_description
1 polymer ?
#
loop_
_entity_poly.entity_id
_entity_poly.type
_entity_poly.pdbx_seq_one_letter_code
_entity_poly.pdbx_strand_id
1 'polypeptide(L)'
;MAENLLIVESPAKAKTIEKYLGKGHKVLASYGHVRDLLAKTGAVIPENDFELIYVDVEKNKRHIEAIVKAAKKASTIYLATDLDREGEAISWHVVEILKDRNLLKGKDIKRVVFSEITKSAIQEAVANPREISIEMVDAQQARRALDYLVGFNLSPLLWKKVRRGLSAGRVQSPALRLIVQREDEINAFIKEEYWTIHGQMALGKEAFESNLNIYAGNKLKKFDINNQELADQALTQLRNQAGQQLTVTELTQRERKRKPAAPFITSTLQQEAARKLGFTARKTMQIAQQLYEGMEINGQSQ
;
A
#
# COMPACT_ATOMS: atom_id res chain seq x y z
N MET A 1 39.36 -14.02 3.69
CA MET A 1 38.14 -14.78 3.30
C MET A 1 36.99 -14.17 4.07
N ALA A 2 35.83 -13.92 3.45
CA ALA A 2 34.74 -13.22 4.15
C ALA A 2 34.21 -14.10 5.30
N GLU A 3 34.42 -13.65 6.54
CA GLU A 3 33.88 -14.26 7.75
C GLU A 3 32.35 -14.09 7.83
N ASN A 4 31.81 -13.05 7.18
CA ASN A 4 30.41 -12.68 7.31
C ASN A 4 29.65 -12.86 6.00
N LEU A 5 28.50 -13.54 6.07
CA LEU A 5 27.52 -13.64 5.00
C LEU A 5 26.31 -12.78 5.35
N LEU A 6 25.93 -11.86 4.46
CA LEU A 6 24.71 -11.06 4.59
C LEU A 6 23.70 -11.47 3.51
N ILE A 7 22.45 -11.72 3.90
CA ILE A 7 21.40 -12.20 3.02
C ILE A 7 20.29 -11.15 2.96
N VAL A 8 19.97 -10.67 1.75
CA VAL A 8 18.94 -9.66 1.50
C VAL A 8 17.87 -10.21 0.56
N GLU A 9 16.74 -9.51 0.42
CA GLU A 9 15.65 -9.99 -0.44
C GLU A 9 15.94 -9.83 -1.93
N SER A 10 16.52 -8.69 -2.34
CA SER A 10 16.63 -8.30 -3.75
C SER A 10 18.08 -8.04 -4.20
N PRO A 11 18.38 -8.26 -5.49
CA PRO A 11 19.74 -8.06 -6.02
C PRO A 11 20.19 -6.61 -6.02
N ALA A 12 19.27 -5.65 -6.16
CA ALA A 12 19.58 -4.22 -6.10
C ALA A 12 20.13 -3.85 -4.70
N LYS A 13 19.42 -4.25 -3.64
CA LYS A 13 19.89 -4.10 -2.25
C LYS A 13 21.25 -4.74 -2.03
N ALA A 14 21.46 -5.95 -2.56
CA ALA A 14 22.72 -6.68 -2.38
C ALA A 14 23.91 -5.87 -2.90
N LYS A 15 23.80 -5.31 -4.11
CA LYS A 15 24.86 -4.50 -4.73
C LYS A 15 25.14 -3.22 -3.95
N THR A 16 24.09 -2.54 -3.46
CA THR A 16 24.23 -1.28 -2.70
C THR A 16 24.85 -1.53 -1.33
N ILE A 17 24.38 -2.54 -0.59
CA ILE A 17 24.86 -2.87 0.75
C ILE A 17 26.30 -3.41 0.73
N GLU A 18 26.67 -4.21 -0.27
CA GLU A 18 28.03 -4.72 -0.42
C GLU A 18 29.05 -3.58 -0.58
N LYS A 19 28.69 -2.50 -1.28
CA LYS A 19 29.52 -1.29 -1.39
C LYS A 19 29.73 -0.60 -0.05
N TYR A 20 28.71 -0.55 0.81
CA TYR A 20 28.78 0.14 2.12
C TYR A 20 29.54 -0.66 3.18
N LEU A 21 29.45 -1.99 3.16
CA LEU A 21 30.10 -2.88 4.14
C LEU A 21 31.54 -3.26 3.80
N GLY A 22 31.92 -3.24 2.51
CA GLY A 22 33.30 -3.48 2.07
C GLY A 22 33.81 -4.92 2.17
N LYS A 23 35.13 -5.11 2.10
CA LYS A 23 35.81 -6.39 1.80
C LYS A 23 35.70 -7.52 2.86
N GLY A 24 34.96 -7.32 3.95
CA GLY A 24 34.72 -8.33 5.00
C GLY A 24 33.40 -9.10 4.88
N HIS A 25 32.47 -8.59 4.07
CA HIS A 25 31.11 -9.12 3.95
C HIS A 25 30.86 -9.65 2.55
N LYS A 26 30.28 -10.84 2.46
CA LYS A 26 29.69 -11.32 1.21
C LYS A 26 28.19 -11.10 1.26
N VAL A 27 27.63 -10.38 0.29
CA VAL A 27 26.19 -10.11 0.26
C VAL A 27 25.52 -10.94 -0.84
N LEU A 28 24.46 -11.68 -0.49
CA LEU A 28 23.67 -12.49 -1.44
C LEU A 28 22.19 -12.13 -1.36
N ALA A 29 21.49 -12.23 -2.49
CA ALA A 29 20.05 -12.03 -2.55
C ALA A 29 19.29 -13.36 -2.58
N SER A 30 18.16 -13.44 -1.87
CA SER A 30 17.25 -14.58 -1.86
C SER A 30 16.26 -14.58 -3.03
N TYR A 31 16.06 -13.41 -3.66
CA TYR A 31 15.07 -13.16 -4.72
C TYR A 31 13.63 -13.36 -4.20
N GLY A 32 13.34 -12.74 -3.05
CA GLY A 32 12.06 -12.87 -2.36
C GLY A 32 11.98 -14.13 -1.49
N HIS A 33 10.77 -14.70 -1.43
CA HIS A 33 10.48 -15.93 -0.71
C HIS A 33 11.27 -17.14 -1.24
N VAL A 34 11.94 -17.86 -0.34
CA VAL A 34 12.72 -19.07 -0.65
C VAL A 34 11.91 -20.35 -0.47
N ARG A 35 10.84 -20.29 0.32
CA ARG A 35 9.84 -21.34 0.52
C ARG A 35 8.44 -20.79 0.25
N ASP A 36 7.55 -21.67 -0.17
CA ASP A 36 6.12 -21.40 -0.35
C ASP A 36 5.31 -22.60 0.17
N LEU A 37 4.03 -22.40 0.48
CA LEU A 37 3.13 -23.50 0.78
C LEU A 37 3.03 -24.41 -0.46
N LEU A 38 2.92 -25.71 -0.21
CA LEU A 38 2.66 -26.69 -1.26
C LEU A 38 1.43 -26.26 -2.08
N ALA A 39 1.58 -26.11 -3.40
CA ALA A 39 0.51 -25.66 -4.31
C ALA A 39 -0.55 -26.75 -4.61
N LYS A 40 -0.86 -27.59 -3.63
CA LYS A 40 -1.85 -28.66 -3.67
C LYS A 40 -2.69 -28.62 -2.39
N THR A 41 -3.80 -29.35 -2.37
CA THR A 41 -4.62 -29.53 -1.16
C THR A 41 -3.79 -30.13 -0.02
N GLY A 42 -4.01 -29.65 1.20
CA GLY A 42 -3.39 -30.18 2.41
C GLY A 42 -2.07 -29.48 2.82
N ALA A 43 -1.77 -28.29 2.30
CA ALA A 43 -0.59 -27.53 2.71
C ALA A 43 -0.73 -26.86 4.09
N VAL A 44 -1.96 -26.79 4.60
CA VAL A 44 -2.30 -26.35 5.96
C VAL A 44 -3.11 -27.48 6.57
N ILE A 45 -2.70 -28.00 7.73
CA ILE A 45 -3.34 -29.14 8.41
C ILE A 45 -3.96 -28.65 9.73
N PRO A 46 -5.24 -28.20 9.75
CA PRO A 46 -5.90 -27.71 10.95
C PRO A 46 -5.93 -28.72 12.11
N GLU A 47 -5.99 -30.01 11.79
CA GLU A 47 -6.05 -31.10 12.76
C GLU A 47 -4.71 -31.32 13.51
N ASN A 48 -3.60 -30.83 12.95
CA ASN A 48 -2.27 -30.88 13.56
C ASN A 48 -1.76 -29.47 13.88
N ASP A 49 -2.52 -28.73 14.68
CA ASP A 49 -2.19 -27.36 15.12
C ASP A 49 -1.81 -26.41 13.95
N PHE A 50 -2.56 -26.51 12.85
CA PHE A 50 -2.33 -25.75 11.62
C PHE A 50 -0.94 -25.92 11.00
N GLU A 51 -0.32 -27.10 11.13
CA GLU A 51 0.98 -27.41 10.50
C GLU A 51 1.01 -26.97 9.03
N LEU A 52 2.06 -26.24 8.68
CA LEU A 52 2.27 -25.65 7.35
C LEU A 52 3.32 -26.45 6.57
N ILE A 53 2.90 -27.06 5.47
CA ILE A 53 3.80 -27.79 4.58
C ILE A 53 4.41 -26.82 3.57
N TYR A 54 5.66 -26.46 3.83
CA TYR A 54 6.47 -25.64 2.93
C TYR A 54 7.28 -26.48 1.94
N VAL A 55 7.45 -25.95 0.73
CA VAL A 55 8.34 -26.46 -0.29
C VAL A 55 9.27 -25.36 -0.77
N ASP A 56 10.48 -25.72 -1.17
CA ASP A 56 11.42 -24.77 -1.76
C ASP A 56 10.87 -24.22 -3.08
N VAL A 57 11.02 -22.91 -3.29
CA VAL A 57 10.56 -22.27 -4.52
C VAL A 57 11.55 -22.59 -5.64
N GLU A 58 11.13 -23.41 -6.61
CA GLU A 58 12.02 -23.91 -7.68
C GLU A 58 12.72 -22.79 -8.46
N LYS A 59 12.02 -21.67 -8.72
CA LYS A 59 12.60 -20.50 -9.42
C LYS A 59 13.81 -19.89 -8.68
N ASN A 60 13.86 -20.05 -7.35
CA ASN A 60 14.88 -19.47 -6.47
C ASN A 60 15.94 -20.49 -6.05
N LYS A 61 15.84 -21.75 -6.46
CA LYS A 61 16.74 -22.85 -6.08
C LYS A 61 18.22 -22.56 -6.30
N ARG A 62 18.57 -21.94 -7.44
CA ARG A 62 19.95 -21.53 -7.72
C ARG A 62 20.49 -20.54 -6.67
N HIS A 63 19.64 -19.63 -6.19
CA HIS A 63 20.01 -18.63 -5.18
C HIS A 63 20.11 -19.27 -3.79
N ILE A 64 19.20 -20.20 -3.46
CA ILE A 64 19.27 -21.01 -2.23
C ILE A 64 20.60 -21.77 -2.18
N GLU A 65 20.98 -22.47 -3.25
CA GLU A 65 22.25 -23.20 -3.30
C GLU A 65 23.47 -22.28 -3.19
N ALA A 66 23.40 -21.06 -3.73
CA ALA A 66 24.46 -20.06 -3.56
C ALA A 66 24.59 -19.59 -2.10
N ILE A 67 23.46 -19.39 -1.40
CA ILE A 67 23.40 -19.07 0.03
C ILE A 67 23.97 -20.21 0.86
N VAL A 68 23.51 -21.45 0.65
CA VAL A 68 24.00 -22.66 1.32
C VAL A 68 25.51 -22.82 1.15
N LYS A 69 26.03 -22.61 -0.07
CA LYS A 69 27.47 -22.68 -0.36
C LYS A 69 28.26 -21.60 0.38
N ALA A 70 27.72 -20.39 0.50
CA ALA A 70 28.37 -19.30 1.22
C ALA A 70 28.31 -19.50 2.74
N ALA A 71 27.17 -19.98 3.26
CA ALA A 71 26.95 -20.25 4.69
C ALA A 71 27.93 -21.28 5.25
N LYS A 72 28.35 -22.28 4.45
CA LYS A 72 29.40 -23.22 4.83
C LYS A 72 30.71 -22.53 5.25
N LYS A 73 31.04 -21.42 4.60
CA LYS A 73 32.32 -20.69 4.78
C LYS A 73 32.25 -19.56 5.81
N ALA A 74 31.08 -18.94 5.99
CA ALA A 74 30.90 -17.81 6.90
C ALA A 74 30.84 -18.28 8.37
N SER A 75 31.42 -17.53 9.31
CA SER A 75 31.21 -17.73 10.76
C SER A 75 29.91 -17.08 11.22
N THR A 76 29.58 -15.90 10.69
CA THR A 76 28.38 -15.14 11.04
C THR A 76 27.47 -14.97 9.83
N ILE A 77 26.17 -15.17 10.04
CA ILE A 77 25.12 -15.04 9.03
C ILE A 77 24.17 -13.92 9.46
N TYR A 78 24.16 -12.84 8.70
CA TYR A 78 23.27 -11.71 8.87
C TYR A 78 22.07 -11.81 7.92
N LEU A 79 20.88 -11.65 8.49
CA LEU A 79 19.60 -11.67 7.78
C LEU A 79 19.10 -10.22 7.69
N ALA A 80 19.19 -9.66 6.50
CA ALA A 80 18.98 -8.24 6.20
C ALA A 80 17.80 -8.04 5.24
N THR A 81 16.69 -8.74 5.50
CA THR A 81 15.41 -8.53 4.82
C THR A 81 14.65 -7.34 5.40
N ASP A 82 13.55 -6.94 4.75
CA ASP A 82 12.80 -5.74 5.11
C ASP A 82 12.23 -5.79 6.54
N LEU A 83 11.98 -4.60 7.11
CA LEU A 83 11.53 -4.39 8.49
C LEU A 83 10.09 -4.88 8.77
N ASP A 84 9.42 -5.53 7.82
CA ASP A 84 8.05 -6.01 8.00
C ASP A 84 7.99 -7.52 8.29
N ARG A 85 6.77 -8.01 8.50
CA ARG A 85 6.53 -9.45 8.77
C ARG A 85 6.86 -10.36 7.59
N GLU A 86 6.79 -9.86 6.35
CA GLU A 86 7.16 -10.65 5.17
C GLU A 86 8.68 -10.83 5.13
N GLY A 87 9.44 -9.76 5.36
CA GLY A 87 10.87 -9.82 5.54
C GLY A 87 11.27 -10.74 6.68
N GLU A 88 10.57 -10.69 7.82
CA GLU A 88 10.84 -11.58 8.95
C GLU A 88 10.63 -13.07 8.59
N ALA A 89 9.53 -13.39 7.90
CA ALA A 89 9.24 -14.76 7.44
C ALA A 89 10.27 -15.26 6.41
N ILE A 90 10.74 -14.40 5.49
CA ILE A 90 11.82 -14.75 4.56
C ILE A 90 13.10 -15.11 5.32
N SER A 91 13.47 -14.28 6.30
CA SER A 91 14.63 -14.53 7.16
C SER A 91 14.51 -15.86 7.91
N TRP A 92 13.35 -16.13 8.49
CA TRP A 92 13.06 -17.39 9.17
C TRP A 92 13.15 -18.60 8.23
N HIS A 93 12.57 -18.53 7.03
CA HIS A 93 12.66 -19.61 6.05
C HIS A 93 14.10 -19.89 5.60
N VAL A 94 14.94 -18.85 5.46
CA VAL A 94 16.37 -19.04 5.18
C VAL A 94 17.05 -19.82 6.31
N VAL A 95 16.77 -19.48 7.57
CA VAL A 95 17.31 -20.20 8.73
C VAL A 95 16.86 -21.66 8.75
N GLU A 96 15.58 -21.94 8.52
CA GLU A 96 15.07 -23.32 8.49
C GLU A 96 15.70 -24.13 7.34
N ILE A 97 15.91 -23.54 6.16
CA ILE A 97 16.68 -24.22 5.09
C ILE A 97 18.10 -24.56 5.55
N LEU A 98 18.79 -23.61 6.20
CA LEU A 98 20.16 -23.85 6.68
C LEU A 98 20.20 -24.90 7.80
N LYS A 99 19.17 -24.94 8.64
CA LYS A 99 18.97 -25.96 9.68
C LYS A 99 18.78 -27.34 9.08
N ASP A 100 17.89 -27.49 8.09
CA ASP A 100 17.63 -28.75 7.39
C ASP A 100 18.89 -29.28 6.67
N ARG A 101 19.79 -28.36 6.28
CA ARG A 101 21.09 -28.69 5.67
C ARG A 101 22.22 -28.89 6.70
N ASN A 102 21.91 -28.89 8.00
CA ASN A 102 22.87 -29.01 9.11
C ASN A 102 23.99 -27.95 9.11
N LEU A 103 23.68 -26.71 8.72
CA LEU A 103 24.66 -25.63 8.58
C LEU A 103 24.67 -24.61 9.72
N LEU A 104 23.79 -24.75 10.72
CA LEU A 104 23.71 -23.77 11.83
C LEU A 104 24.72 -24.02 12.95
N LYS A 105 25.27 -25.24 13.05
CA LYS A 105 26.18 -25.59 14.16
C LYS A 105 27.44 -24.72 14.13
N GLY A 106 27.69 -23.98 15.21
CA GLY A 106 28.85 -23.10 15.36
C GLY A 106 28.80 -21.84 14.50
N LYS A 107 27.60 -21.45 14.01
CA LYS A 107 27.36 -20.19 13.31
C LYS A 107 26.63 -19.22 14.24
N ASP A 108 26.99 -17.94 14.14
CA ASP A 108 26.23 -16.87 14.77
C ASP A 108 25.20 -16.32 13.78
N ILE A 109 23.92 -16.31 14.15
CA ILE A 109 22.82 -15.84 13.29
C ILE A 109 22.34 -14.51 13.84
N LYS A 110 22.26 -13.49 12.99
CA LYS A 110 21.92 -12.13 13.39
C LYS A 110 20.85 -11.56 12.47
N ARG A 111 19.81 -10.94 13.02
CA ARG A 111 18.77 -10.22 12.26
C ARG A 111 19.09 -8.73 12.25
N VAL A 112 19.24 -8.16 11.06
CA VAL A 112 19.61 -6.76 10.84
C VAL A 112 18.44 -6.04 10.18
N VAL A 113 17.94 -4.98 10.80
CA VAL A 113 16.81 -4.20 10.29
C VAL A 113 17.20 -2.74 10.04
N PHE A 114 16.68 -2.16 8.98
CA PHE A 114 16.88 -0.75 8.63
C PHE A 114 15.67 -0.23 7.87
N SER A 115 15.33 1.03 8.07
CA SER A 115 14.24 1.72 7.36
C SER A 115 14.71 2.45 6.10
N GLU A 116 16.02 2.62 5.93
CA GLU A 116 16.65 3.29 4.79
C GLU A 116 17.99 2.62 4.43
N ILE A 117 18.40 2.74 3.17
CA ILE A 117 19.62 2.13 2.65
C ILE A 117 20.68 3.22 2.49
N THR A 118 21.21 3.70 3.62
CA THR A 118 22.33 4.64 3.66
C THR A 118 23.53 3.97 4.31
N LYS A 119 24.75 4.46 4.01
CA LYS A 119 25.97 3.89 4.58
C LYS A 119 25.95 3.85 6.12
N SER A 120 25.49 4.93 6.76
CA SER A 120 25.38 5.03 8.22
C SER A 120 24.35 4.06 8.78
N ALA A 121 23.14 4.03 8.22
CA ALA A 121 22.07 3.16 8.71
C ALA A 121 22.44 1.68 8.59
N ILE A 122 23.09 1.28 7.50
CA ILE A 122 23.52 -0.11 7.29
C ILE A 122 24.64 -0.49 8.28
N GLN A 123 25.62 0.39 8.51
CA GLN A 123 26.70 0.13 9.46
C GLN A 123 26.18 0.03 10.91
N GLU A 124 25.27 0.92 11.29
CA GLU A 124 24.62 0.89 12.61
C GLU A 124 23.78 -0.37 12.81
N ALA A 125 23.01 -0.77 11.80
CA ALA A 125 22.16 -1.95 11.86
C ALA A 125 22.97 -3.25 11.97
N VAL A 126 24.13 -3.34 11.30
CA VAL A 126 25.04 -4.49 11.44
C VAL A 126 25.74 -4.49 12.80
N ALA A 127 26.03 -3.32 13.38
CA ALA A 127 26.63 -3.20 14.70
C ALA A 127 25.63 -3.55 15.84
N ASN A 128 24.33 -3.36 15.63
CA ASN A 128 23.28 -3.59 16.61
C ASN A 128 22.22 -4.59 16.09
N PRO A 129 22.60 -5.86 15.84
CA PRO A 129 21.64 -6.85 15.38
C PRO A 129 20.68 -7.26 16.50
N ARG A 130 19.51 -7.76 16.11
CA ARG A 130 18.56 -8.43 16.99
C ARG A 130 18.42 -9.91 16.62
N GLU A 131 17.59 -10.63 17.37
CA GLU A 131 17.12 -11.97 17.01
C GLU A 131 15.88 -11.89 16.10
N ILE A 132 15.55 -13.00 15.44
CA ILE A 132 14.29 -13.14 14.70
C ILE A 132 13.11 -13.05 15.68
N SER A 133 12.10 -12.26 15.37
CA SER A 133 10.85 -12.21 16.12
C SER A 133 9.93 -13.32 15.64
N ILE A 134 9.74 -14.33 16.48
CA ILE A 134 8.84 -15.44 16.19
C ILE A 134 7.39 -14.95 16.11
N GLU A 135 7.02 -13.92 16.88
CA GLU A 135 5.68 -13.34 16.84
C GLU A 135 5.35 -12.71 15.47
N MET A 136 6.33 -12.04 14.84
CA MET A 136 6.17 -11.49 13.49
C MET A 136 6.08 -12.61 12.44
N VAL A 137 6.88 -13.66 12.60
CA VAL A 137 6.83 -14.86 11.74
C VAL A 137 5.45 -15.51 11.86
N ASP A 138 4.99 -15.79 13.08
CA ASP A 138 3.70 -16.43 13.35
C ASP A 138 2.53 -15.58 12.83
N ALA A 139 2.61 -14.25 12.96
CA ALA A 139 1.60 -13.36 12.37
C ALA A 139 1.56 -13.46 10.83
N GLN A 140 2.71 -13.64 10.17
CA GLN A 140 2.78 -13.85 8.72
C GLN A 140 2.26 -15.25 8.34
N GLN A 141 2.67 -16.28 9.07
CA GLN A 141 2.24 -17.67 8.88
C GLN A 141 0.73 -17.82 9.06
N ALA A 142 0.16 -17.26 10.13
CA ALA A 142 -1.28 -17.27 10.40
C ALA A 142 -2.06 -16.59 9.27
N ARG A 143 -1.58 -15.43 8.78
CA ARG A 143 -2.18 -14.77 7.61
C ARG A 143 -2.14 -15.68 6.38
N ARG A 144 -1.00 -16.34 6.14
CA ARG A 144 -0.80 -17.22 4.97
C ARG A 144 -1.69 -18.46 5.03
N ALA A 145 -1.80 -19.08 6.20
CA ALA A 145 -2.69 -20.20 6.48
C ALA A 145 -4.16 -19.81 6.24
N LEU A 146 -4.57 -18.67 6.78
CA LEU A 146 -5.94 -18.15 6.63
C LEU A 146 -6.28 -17.87 5.15
N ASP A 147 -5.39 -17.19 4.43
CA ASP A 147 -5.61 -16.87 3.02
C ASP A 147 -5.66 -18.16 2.16
N TYR A 148 -4.81 -19.16 2.48
CA TYR A 148 -4.85 -20.50 1.86
C TYR A 148 -6.18 -21.20 2.11
N LEU A 149 -6.62 -21.31 3.37
CA LEU A 149 -7.84 -22.03 3.74
C LEU A 149 -9.08 -21.39 3.09
N VAL A 150 -9.18 -20.06 3.08
CA VAL A 150 -10.28 -19.36 2.40
C VAL A 150 -10.27 -19.64 0.90
N GLY A 151 -9.10 -19.51 0.26
CA GLY A 151 -8.96 -19.72 -1.19
C GLY A 151 -9.31 -21.14 -1.60
N PHE A 152 -8.68 -22.14 -0.98
CA PHE A 152 -8.85 -23.56 -1.32
C PHE A 152 -10.23 -24.09 -0.97
N ASN A 153 -10.85 -23.65 0.14
CA ASN A 153 -12.17 -24.17 0.54
C ASN A 153 -13.32 -23.48 -0.20
N LEU A 154 -13.23 -22.18 -0.49
CA LEU A 154 -14.34 -21.44 -1.12
C LEU A 154 -14.29 -21.40 -2.65
N SER A 155 -13.11 -21.44 -3.28
CA SER A 155 -13.04 -21.38 -4.76
C SER A 155 -13.78 -22.52 -5.46
N PRO A 156 -13.71 -23.80 -4.99
CA PRO A 156 -14.49 -24.89 -5.59
C PRO A 156 -16.00 -24.67 -5.52
N LEU A 157 -16.49 -24.03 -4.45
CA LEU A 157 -17.90 -23.66 -4.32
C LEU A 157 -18.29 -22.63 -5.37
N LEU A 158 -17.47 -21.59 -5.59
CA LEU A 158 -17.68 -20.60 -6.65
C LEU A 158 -17.70 -21.22 -8.05
N TRP A 159 -16.87 -22.25 -8.29
CA TRP A 159 -16.85 -22.96 -9.57
C TRP A 159 -18.16 -23.72 -9.82
N LYS A 160 -18.73 -24.31 -8.78
CA LYS A 160 -19.99 -25.06 -8.86
C LYS A 160 -21.22 -24.15 -8.96
N LYS A 161 -21.18 -22.97 -8.33
CA LYS A 161 -22.36 -22.09 -8.18
C LYS A 161 -22.37 -20.87 -9.11
N VAL A 162 -21.21 -20.44 -9.61
CA VAL A 162 -21.09 -19.22 -10.41
C VAL A 162 -20.41 -19.50 -11.75
N ARG A 163 -19.09 -19.74 -11.74
CA ARG A 163 -18.31 -20.02 -12.96
C ARG A 163 -16.98 -20.69 -12.60
N ARG A 164 -16.60 -21.70 -13.37
CA ARG A 164 -15.26 -22.33 -13.26
C ARG A 164 -14.15 -21.29 -13.47
N GLY A 165 -13.09 -21.39 -12.68
CA GLY A 165 -11.91 -20.52 -12.77
C GLY A 165 -11.98 -19.23 -11.92
N LEU A 166 -13.06 -19.01 -11.16
CA LEU A 166 -13.13 -17.91 -10.19
C LEU A 166 -12.30 -18.21 -8.93
N SER A 167 -11.71 -17.18 -8.33
CA SER A 167 -11.01 -17.30 -7.05
C SER A 167 -11.80 -16.63 -5.93
N ALA A 168 -11.83 -17.28 -4.77
CA ALA A 168 -12.25 -16.66 -3.53
C ALA A 168 -11.02 -16.05 -2.84
N GLY A 169 -11.17 -14.83 -2.33
CA GLY A 169 -10.08 -14.16 -1.61
C GLY A 169 -10.63 -13.37 -0.43
N ARG A 170 -10.11 -13.66 0.77
CA ARG A 170 -10.60 -13.08 2.02
C ARG A 170 -10.68 -11.54 2.00
N VAL A 171 -9.70 -10.89 1.36
CA VAL A 171 -9.63 -9.41 1.23
C VAL A 171 -10.17 -8.92 -0.11
N GLN A 172 -10.00 -9.71 -1.18
CA GLN A 172 -10.45 -9.34 -2.52
C GLN A 172 -11.97 -9.29 -2.62
N SER A 173 -12.68 -10.24 -2.00
CA SER A 173 -14.14 -10.31 -2.05
C SER A 173 -14.81 -9.12 -1.34
N PRO A 174 -14.41 -8.71 -0.12
CA PRO A 174 -14.91 -7.46 0.48
C PRO A 174 -14.58 -6.20 -0.33
N ALA A 175 -13.39 -6.11 -0.92
CA ALA A 175 -13.03 -4.96 -1.76
C ALA A 175 -13.93 -4.87 -3.00
N LEU A 176 -14.20 -6.01 -3.66
CA LEU A 176 -15.15 -6.07 -4.76
C LEU A 176 -16.58 -5.71 -4.30
N ARG A 177 -16.99 -6.17 -3.11
CA ARG A 177 -18.29 -5.81 -2.52
C ARG A 177 -18.45 -4.29 -2.38
N LEU A 178 -17.43 -3.56 -1.94
CA LEU A 178 -17.50 -2.09 -1.83
C LEU A 178 -17.78 -1.42 -3.19
N ILE A 179 -17.20 -1.95 -4.26
CA ILE A 179 -17.43 -1.45 -5.62
C ILE A 179 -18.86 -1.77 -6.07
N VAL A 180 -19.31 -3.01 -5.88
CA VAL A 180 -20.67 -3.43 -6.24
C VAL A 180 -21.71 -2.62 -5.47
N GLN A 181 -21.53 -2.40 -4.17
CA GLN A 181 -22.44 -1.60 -3.36
C GLN A 181 -22.54 -0.15 -3.85
N ARG A 182 -21.41 0.45 -4.26
CA ARG A 182 -21.44 1.78 -4.87
C ARG A 182 -22.18 1.78 -6.21
N GLU A 183 -22.01 0.74 -7.01
CA GLU A 183 -22.74 0.61 -8.27
C GLU A 183 -24.25 0.44 -8.04
N ASP A 184 -24.64 -0.33 -7.03
CA ASP A 184 -26.04 -0.49 -6.62
C ASP A 184 -26.62 0.86 -6.13
N GLU A 185 -25.87 1.65 -5.36
CA GLU A 185 -26.26 3.01 -4.96
C GLU A 185 -26.49 3.92 -6.18
N ILE A 186 -25.62 3.83 -7.20
CA ILE A 186 -25.74 4.61 -8.45
C ILE A 186 -26.96 4.17 -9.24
N ASN A 187 -27.22 2.86 -9.36
CA ASN A 187 -28.37 2.31 -10.07
C ASN A 187 -29.70 2.63 -9.38
N ALA A 188 -29.71 2.68 -8.05
CA ALA A 188 -30.86 3.05 -7.25
C ALA A 188 -31.08 4.57 -7.15
N PHE A 189 -30.16 5.39 -7.65
CA PHE A 189 -30.23 6.84 -7.53
C PHE A 189 -31.35 7.42 -8.39
N ILE A 190 -32.42 7.89 -7.74
CA ILE A 190 -33.51 8.63 -8.39
C ILE A 190 -33.08 10.10 -8.50
N LYS A 191 -32.91 10.58 -9.74
CA LYS A 191 -32.55 11.98 -10.00
C LYS A 191 -33.73 12.88 -9.66
N GLU A 192 -33.47 13.92 -8.89
CA GLU A 192 -34.42 14.99 -8.59
C GLU A 192 -33.96 16.29 -9.26
N GLU A 193 -34.88 16.93 -9.98
CA GLU A 193 -34.64 18.24 -10.60
C GLU A 193 -34.54 19.33 -9.53
N TYR A 194 -33.58 20.22 -9.70
CA TYR A 194 -33.48 21.45 -8.92
C TYR A 194 -32.74 22.53 -9.70
N TRP A 195 -33.01 23.78 -9.33
CA TRP A 195 -32.48 24.96 -9.97
C TRP A 195 -31.77 25.84 -8.95
N THR A 196 -30.68 26.47 -9.40
CA THR A 196 -29.97 27.51 -8.65
C THR A 196 -29.97 28.79 -9.45
N ILE A 197 -30.22 29.92 -8.79
CA ILE A 197 -30.22 31.24 -9.43
C ILE A 197 -28.87 31.90 -9.16
N HIS A 198 -28.11 32.08 -10.23
CA HIS A 198 -26.84 32.80 -10.22
C HIS A 198 -27.03 34.21 -10.78
N GLY A 199 -26.26 35.17 -10.27
CA GLY A 199 -26.29 36.54 -10.72
C GLY A 199 -24.90 37.09 -10.94
N GLN A 200 -24.69 37.74 -12.08
CA GLN A 200 -23.48 38.50 -12.39
C GLN A 200 -23.63 39.90 -11.81
N MET A 201 -22.73 40.25 -10.90
CA MET A 201 -22.78 41.50 -10.14
C MET A 201 -21.57 42.37 -10.48
N ALA A 202 -21.72 43.67 -10.29
CA ALA A 202 -20.62 44.62 -10.41
C ALA A 202 -20.68 45.63 -9.27
N LEU A 203 -19.53 45.90 -8.66
CA LEU A 203 -19.32 47.01 -7.73
C LEU A 203 -18.21 47.89 -8.29
N GLY A 204 -18.58 49.05 -8.85
CA GLY A 204 -17.64 49.89 -9.60
C GLY A 204 -17.15 49.18 -10.86
N LYS A 205 -15.84 48.90 -10.94
CA LYS A 205 -15.21 48.19 -12.07
C LYS A 205 -15.03 46.69 -11.82
N GLU A 206 -15.33 46.21 -10.62
CA GLU A 206 -15.11 44.82 -10.23
C GLU A 206 -16.38 44.00 -10.46
N ALA A 207 -16.26 42.97 -11.30
CA ALA A 207 -17.32 42.00 -11.54
C ALA A 207 -17.13 40.75 -10.68
N PHE A 208 -18.23 40.19 -10.19
CA PHE A 208 -18.23 38.95 -9.40
C PHE A 208 -19.53 38.17 -9.57
N GLU A 209 -19.47 36.87 -9.28
CA GLU A 209 -20.65 36.01 -9.27
C GLU A 209 -21.29 35.94 -7.89
N SER A 210 -22.61 35.83 -7.88
CA SER A 210 -23.42 35.65 -6.67
C SER A 210 -24.44 34.54 -6.87
N ASN A 211 -24.89 33.95 -5.77
CA ASN A 211 -25.88 32.88 -5.78
C ASN A 211 -27.02 33.27 -4.84
N LEU A 212 -28.27 33.02 -5.24
CA LEU A 212 -29.43 33.21 -4.39
C LEU A 212 -29.42 32.19 -3.25
N ASN A 213 -29.30 32.66 -2.01
CA ASN A 213 -29.28 31.80 -0.82
C ASN A 213 -30.53 31.97 0.06
N ILE A 214 -31.23 33.09 -0.05
CA ILE A 214 -32.44 33.42 0.70
C ILE A 214 -33.46 33.98 -0.27
N TYR A 215 -34.68 33.44 -0.25
CA TYR A 215 -35.78 33.88 -1.10
C TYR A 215 -37.07 33.94 -0.28
N ALA A 216 -37.81 35.05 -0.41
CA ALA A 216 -39.02 35.33 0.37
C ALA A 216 -38.84 35.14 1.89
N GLY A 217 -37.69 35.55 2.44
CA GLY A 217 -37.37 35.43 3.87
C GLY A 217 -36.91 34.04 4.33
N ASN A 218 -36.91 33.04 3.44
CA ASN A 218 -36.52 31.67 3.76
C ASN A 218 -35.15 31.33 3.17
N LYS A 219 -34.30 30.68 3.96
CA LYS A 219 -33.02 30.14 3.47
C LYS A 219 -33.31 28.96 2.55
N LEU A 220 -32.86 29.06 1.30
CA LEU A 220 -33.07 28.03 0.30
C LEU A 220 -32.28 26.76 0.65
N LYS A 221 -32.97 25.63 0.59
CA LYS A 221 -32.40 24.28 0.54
C LYS A 221 -32.29 23.82 -0.92
N LYS A 222 -31.56 22.72 -1.12
CA LYS A 222 -31.20 22.21 -2.45
C LYS A 222 -32.38 22.03 -3.41
N PHE A 223 -33.55 21.59 -2.91
CA PHE A 223 -34.72 21.23 -3.73
C PHE A 223 -35.89 22.21 -3.57
N ASP A 224 -35.67 23.40 -3.00
CA ASP A 224 -36.75 24.37 -2.81
C ASP A 224 -37.20 25.00 -4.14
N ILE A 225 -36.30 25.08 -5.12
CA ILE A 225 -36.62 25.45 -6.51
C ILE A 225 -36.44 24.18 -7.35
N ASN A 226 -37.51 23.40 -7.49
CA ASN A 226 -37.45 22.05 -8.09
C ASN A 226 -37.88 21.98 -9.55
N ASN A 227 -38.20 23.11 -10.17
CA ASN A 227 -38.59 23.17 -11.58
C ASN A 227 -38.30 24.56 -12.17
N GLN A 228 -38.33 24.65 -13.49
CA GLN A 228 -38.07 25.88 -14.23
C GLN A 228 -39.07 27.00 -13.89
N GLU A 229 -40.35 26.67 -13.72
CA GLU A 229 -41.39 27.68 -13.44
C GLU A 229 -41.11 28.45 -12.14
N LEU A 230 -40.78 27.73 -11.06
CA LEU A 230 -40.40 28.34 -9.79
C LEU A 230 -39.12 29.17 -9.93
N ALA A 231 -38.16 28.72 -10.74
CA ALA A 231 -36.93 29.47 -10.99
C ALA A 231 -37.22 30.80 -11.72
N ASP A 232 -38.05 30.76 -12.76
CA ASP A 232 -38.46 31.92 -13.55
C ASP A 232 -39.31 32.90 -12.72
N GLN A 233 -40.20 32.39 -11.88
CA GLN A 233 -40.97 33.19 -10.91
C GLN A 233 -40.03 33.91 -9.93
N ALA A 234 -39.09 33.19 -9.31
CA ALA A 234 -38.14 33.78 -8.39
C ALA A 234 -37.25 34.84 -9.07
N LEU A 235 -36.75 34.56 -10.27
CA LEU A 235 -35.96 35.51 -11.05
C LEU A 235 -36.76 36.78 -11.40
N THR A 236 -38.02 36.62 -11.80
CA THR A 236 -38.90 37.73 -12.16
C THR A 236 -39.18 38.62 -10.94
N GLN A 237 -39.49 38.02 -9.79
CA GLN A 237 -39.69 38.77 -8.55
C GLN A 237 -38.42 39.52 -8.11
N LEU A 238 -37.26 38.87 -8.17
CA LEU A 238 -35.98 39.50 -7.83
C LEU A 238 -35.68 40.69 -8.74
N ARG A 239 -35.86 40.56 -10.07
CA ARG A 239 -35.66 41.66 -11.02
C ARG A 239 -36.61 42.82 -10.75
N ASN A 240 -37.88 42.52 -10.49
CA ASN A 240 -38.90 43.53 -10.22
C ASN A 240 -38.62 44.29 -8.91
N GLN A 241 -38.15 43.59 -7.86
CA GLN A 241 -37.86 44.21 -6.56
C GLN A 241 -36.52 44.99 -6.55
N ALA A 242 -35.49 44.46 -7.21
CA ALA A 242 -34.15 45.03 -7.18
C ALA A 242 -33.95 46.20 -8.15
N GLY A 243 -34.72 46.28 -9.24
CA GLY A 243 -34.58 47.38 -10.20
C GLY A 243 -33.16 47.51 -10.78
N GLN A 244 -32.46 46.38 -10.99
CA GLN A 244 -31.05 46.27 -11.41
C GLN A 244 -29.98 46.67 -10.38
N GLN A 245 -30.36 47.02 -9.15
CA GLN A 245 -29.40 47.33 -8.08
C GLN A 245 -29.63 46.44 -6.86
N LEU A 246 -28.55 45.95 -6.26
CA LEU A 246 -28.60 45.20 -5.01
C LEU A 246 -27.75 45.91 -3.96
N THR A 247 -28.18 45.81 -2.72
CA THR A 247 -27.46 46.40 -1.58
C THR A 247 -26.76 45.29 -0.79
N VAL A 248 -25.49 45.50 -0.48
CA VAL A 248 -24.76 44.62 0.44
C VAL A 248 -25.30 44.83 1.85
N THR A 249 -25.91 43.80 2.42
CA THR A 249 -26.48 43.84 3.78
C THR A 249 -25.49 43.42 4.85
N GLU A 250 -24.52 42.57 4.51
CA GLU A 250 -23.53 42.04 5.45
C GLU A 250 -22.20 41.73 4.73
N LEU A 251 -21.08 42.05 5.37
CA LEU A 251 -19.74 41.68 4.92
C LEU A 251 -18.99 41.00 6.07
N THR A 252 -18.62 39.74 5.88
CA THR A 252 -17.82 38.97 6.85
C THR A 252 -16.45 38.66 6.29
N GLN A 253 -15.39 39.18 6.91
CA GLN A 253 -13.99 38.86 6.59
C GLN A 253 -13.41 37.95 7.68
N ARG A 254 -12.74 36.86 7.27
CA ARG A 254 -12.09 35.93 8.20
C ARG A 254 -10.73 35.51 7.65
N GLU A 255 -9.71 35.56 8.50
CA GLU A 255 -8.41 34.98 8.20
C GLU A 255 -8.49 33.44 8.37
N ARG A 256 -7.98 32.69 7.38
CA ARG A 256 -7.88 31.23 7.47
C ARG A 256 -6.43 30.80 7.31
N LYS A 257 -5.89 30.12 8.32
CA LYS A 257 -4.55 29.50 8.26
C LYS A 257 -4.65 28.08 7.74
N ARG A 258 -3.84 27.74 6.73
CA ARG A 258 -3.73 26.38 6.20
C ARG A 258 -2.41 25.76 6.66
N LYS A 259 -2.48 24.64 7.38
CA LYS A 259 -1.29 23.86 7.78
C LYS A 259 -0.80 22.98 6.62
N PRO A 260 0.52 22.71 6.52
CA PRO A 260 1.05 21.75 5.56
C PRO A 260 0.52 20.35 5.85
N ALA A 261 0.48 19.50 4.82
CA ALA A 261 0.13 18.09 4.98
C ALA A 261 1.26 17.34 5.68
N ALA A 262 0.92 16.22 6.34
CA ALA A 262 1.91 15.32 6.92
C ALA A 262 2.77 14.66 5.82
N PRO A 263 3.98 14.17 6.17
CA PRO A 263 4.78 13.33 5.28
C PRO A 263 4.00 12.12 4.78
N PHE A 264 4.39 11.61 3.62
CA PHE A 264 3.69 10.48 3.00
C PHE A 264 3.85 9.18 3.79
N ILE A 265 2.72 8.53 4.01
CA ILE A 265 2.62 7.08 4.24
C ILE A 265 2.12 6.39 2.96
N THR A 266 2.21 5.05 2.89
CA THR A 266 1.86 4.25 1.71
C THR A 266 0.50 4.61 1.11
N SER A 267 -0.55 4.75 1.94
CA SER A 267 -1.90 5.08 1.47
C SER A 267 -1.99 6.48 0.86
N THR A 268 -1.46 7.49 1.56
CA THR A 268 -1.46 8.89 1.09
C THR A 268 -0.58 9.09 -0.14
N LEU A 269 0.53 8.36 -0.26
CA LEU A 269 1.38 8.39 -1.44
C LEU A 269 0.63 7.83 -2.67
N GLN A 270 -0.03 6.68 -2.51
CA GLN A 270 -0.82 6.08 -3.59
C GLN A 270 -1.98 6.99 -4.03
N GLN A 271 -2.69 7.60 -3.07
CA GLN A 271 -3.77 8.53 -3.36
C GLN A 271 -3.29 9.77 -4.11
N GLU A 272 -2.21 10.41 -3.64
CA GLU A 272 -1.68 11.61 -4.29
C GLU A 272 -1.05 11.30 -5.64
N ALA A 273 -0.38 10.15 -5.80
CA ALA A 273 0.17 9.71 -7.09
C ALA A 273 -0.96 9.43 -8.12
N ALA A 274 -2.07 8.82 -7.69
CA ALA A 274 -3.23 8.65 -8.55
C ALA A 274 -3.85 10.00 -8.94
N ARG A 275 -4.06 10.89 -7.96
CA ARG A 275 -4.71 12.19 -8.17
C ARG A 275 -3.88 13.17 -9.01
N LYS A 276 -2.56 13.23 -8.79
CA LYS A 276 -1.68 14.23 -9.42
C LYS A 276 -0.93 13.71 -10.63
N LEU A 277 -0.59 12.43 -10.66
CA LEU A 277 0.27 11.84 -11.69
C LEU A 277 -0.47 10.80 -12.55
N GLY A 278 -1.73 10.46 -12.23
CA GLY A 278 -2.50 9.44 -12.94
C GLY A 278 -1.93 8.03 -12.78
N PHE A 279 -1.12 7.78 -11.76
CA PHE A 279 -0.49 6.47 -11.55
C PHE A 279 -1.45 5.49 -10.90
N THR A 280 -1.41 4.23 -11.35
CA THR A 280 -2.06 3.12 -10.64
C THR A 280 -1.29 2.81 -9.35
N ALA A 281 -1.96 2.24 -8.35
CA ALA A 281 -1.32 1.82 -7.10
C ALA A 281 -0.11 0.90 -7.35
N ARG A 282 -0.21 -0.02 -8.32
CA ARG A 282 0.87 -0.91 -8.74
C ARG A 282 2.08 -0.14 -9.26
N LYS A 283 1.88 0.83 -10.16
CA LYS A 283 2.97 1.64 -10.73
C LYS A 283 3.65 2.47 -9.64
N THR A 284 2.87 3.08 -8.75
CA THR A 284 3.39 3.85 -7.62
C THR A 284 4.28 3.00 -6.72
N MET A 285 3.83 1.80 -6.32
CA MET A 285 4.62 0.93 -5.46
C MET A 285 5.86 0.36 -6.16
N GLN A 286 5.79 0.07 -7.45
CA GLN A 286 6.96 -0.38 -8.22
C GLN A 286 8.05 0.70 -8.25
N ILE A 287 7.68 1.96 -8.50
CA ILE A 287 8.63 3.08 -8.51
C ILE A 287 9.17 3.33 -7.09
N ALA A 288 8.30 3.31 -6.08
CA ALA A 288 8.71 3.48 -4.69
C ALA A 288 9.73 2.41 -4.25
N GLN A 289 9.52 1.14 -4.65
CA GLN A 289 10.49 0.06 -4.41
C GLN A 289 11.83 0.36 -5.08
N GLN A 290 11.84 0.77 -6.34
CA GLN A 290 13.07 1.10 -7.06
C GLN A 290 13.83 2.27 -6.42
N LEU A 291 13.10 3.29 -5.94
CA LEU A 291 13.68 4.41 -5.21
C LEU A 291 14.28 3.97 -3.87
N TYR A 292 13.59 3.08 -3.14
CA TYR A 292 14.07 2.55 -1.87
C TYR A 292 15.32 1.66 -2.02
N GLU A 293 15.34 0.78 -3.03
CA GLU A 293 16.44 -0.19 -3.24
C GLU A 293 17.71 0.43 -3.85
N GLY A 294 17.63 1.69 -4.28
CA GLY A 294 18.69 2.40 -4.97
C GLY A 294 18.53 2.33 -6.49
N MET A 295 18.41 3.52 -7.09
CA MET A 295 18.43 3.74 -8.54
C MET A 295 19.40 4.89 -8.83
N GLU A 296 20.12 4.80 -9.94
CA GLU A 296 20.92 5.93 -10.42
C GLU A 296 19.98 7.01 -10.95
N ILE A 297 19.96 8.16 -10.29
CA ILE A 297 19.20 9.33 -10.73
C ILE A 297 20.23 10.34 -11.23
N ASN A 298 20.20 10.66 -12.51
CA ASN A 298 21.07 11.66 -13.15
C ASN A 298 22.58 11.44 -12.90
N GLY A 299 23.04 10.18 -12.94
CA GLY A 299 24.46 9.84 -12.77
C GLY A 299 24.99 9.97 -11.32
N GLN A 300 24.12 10.28 -10.37
CA GLN A 300 24.41 10.18 -8.94
C GLN A 300 23.71 8.95 -8.38
N SER A 301 24.49 8.02 -7.80
CA SER A 301 23.93 6.99 -6.93
C SER A 301 23.50 7.66 -5.63
N GLN A 302 22.26 7.43 -5.17
CA GLN A 302 21.94 7.62 -3.75
C GLN A 302 22.79 6.67 -2.89
#